data_AF-A0AAJ2LSI1-F1
#
_entry.id   AF-A0AAJ2LSI1-F1
#
_cell.length_a   1.000
_cell.length_b   1.000
_cell.length_c   1.000
_cell.angle_alpha   90.00
_cell.angle_beta   90.00
_cell.angle_gamma   90.00
#
_symmetry.space_group_name_H-M   'P 1'
#
loop_
_entity.id
_entity.type
_entity.pdbx_description
1 polymer ?
#
loop_
_entity_poly.entity_id
_entity_poly.type
_entity_poly.pdbx_seq_one_letter_code
_entity_poly.pdbx_strand_id
1 'polypeptide(L)'
;MEFTFNAYYTLISAVIVLLLGQALVKKVGFLRDFNIPEPVAGGIVAAMVLYGVHYVMGYSINFHKDLQTAFMLIFFASIGLSANFAKLKAG
;
A
#
# COMPACT_ATOMS: atom_id res chain seq x y z
N MET A 1 23.76 0.13 3.19
CA MET A 1 23.82 -0.18 1.74
C MET A 1 22.41 -0.05 1.20
N GLU A 2 22.22 0.75 0.15
CA GLU A 2 20.89 1.07 -0.39
C GLU A 2 20.57 0.12 -1.55
N PHE A 3 19.50 -0.66 -1.43
CA PHE A 3 18.99 -1.53 -2.49
C PHE A 3 17.74 -0.91 -3.11
N THR A 4 17.81 -0.53 -4.38
CA THR A 4 16.66 0.02 -5.11
C THR A 4 16.02 -1.08 -5.94
N PHE A 5 14.78 -1.45 -5.60
CA PHE A 5 14.01 -2.42 -6.37
C PHE A 5 13.51 -1.75 -7.64
N ASN A 6 13.57 -2.43 -8.78
CA ASN A 6 12.99 -1.93 -10.04
C ASN A 6 11.45 -1.91 -9.99
N ALA A 7 10.80 -1.30 -10.99
CA ALA A 7 9.34 -1.16 -11.01
C ALA A 7 8.60 -2.50 -10.97
N TYR A 8 9.15 -3.53 -11.64
CA TYR A 8 8.59 -4.88 -11.66
C TYR A 8 8.63 -5.53 -10.27
N TYR A 9 9.79 -5.51 -9.59
CA TYR A 9 9.93 -6.03 -8.23
C TYR A 9 9.14 -5.22 -7.20
N THR A 10 9.02 -3.90 -7.40
CA THR A 10 8.17 -3.04 -6.57
C THR A 10 6.69 -3.41 -6.68
N LEU A 11 6.21 -3.74 -7.88
CA LEU A 11 4.83 -4.18 -8.05
C LEU A 11 4.59 -5.55 -7.40
N ILE A 12 5.51 -6.50 -7.58
CA ILE A 12 5.42 -7.82 -6.95
C ILE A 12 5.41 -7.70 -5.43
N SER A 13 6.31 -6.90 -4.86
CA SER A 13 6.34 -6.70 -3.41
C SER A 13 5.05 -6.07 -2.91
N ALA A 14 4.51 -5.07 -3.61
CA ALA A 14 3.22 -4.45 -3.27
C ALA A 14 2.07 -5.47 -3.25
N VAL A 15 2.02 -6.39 -4.24
CA VAL A 15 1.01 -7.47 -4.27
C VAL A 15 1.18 -8.45 -3.12
N ILE A 16 2.41 -8.85 -2.80
CA ILE A 16 2.69 -9.73 -1.65
C ILE A 16 2.24 -9.07 -0.35
N VAL A 17 2.54 -7.79 -0.16
CA VAL A 17 2.12 -7.02 1.01
C VAL A 17 0.60 -6.95 1.11
N LEU A 18 -0.11 -6.73 0.00
CA LEU A 18 -1.57 -6.73 -0.04
C LEU A 18 -2.17 -8.10 0.35
N LEU A 19 -1.64 -9.19 -0.22
CA LEU A 19 -2.10 -10.55 0.08
C LEU A 19 -1.83 -10.92 1.55
N LEU A 20 -0.69 -10.51 2.09
CA LEU A 20 -0.35 -10.68 3.51
C LEU A 20 -1.34 -9.93 4.40
N GLY A 21 -1.64 -8.67 4.06
CA GLY A 21 -2.64 -7.87 4.75
C GLY A 21 -4.03 -8.52 4.73
N GLN A 22 -4.44 -9.05 3.58
CA GLN A 22 -5.72 -9.76 3.45
C GLN A 22 -5.77 -11.02 4.32
N ALA A 23 -4.69 -11.81 4.35
CA ALA A 23 -4.60 -12.98 5.20
C ALA A 23 -4.65 -12.60 6.69
N LEU A 24 -4.03 -11.48 7.07
CA LEU A 24 -3.99 -11.00 8.45
C LEU A 24 -5.37 -10.52 8.93
N VAL A 25 -6.04 -9.65 8.15
CA VAL A 25 -7.39 -9.16 8.47
C VAL A 25 -8.39 -10.30 8.56
N LYS A 26 -8.27 -11.34 7.72
CA LYS A 26 -9.13 -12.54 7.80
C LYS A 26 -8.92 -13.38 9.07
N LYS A 27 -7.69 -13.42 9.60
CA LYS A 27 -7.34 -14.25 10.77
C LYS A 27 -7.52 -13.52 12.10
N VAL A 28 -7.28 -12.21 12.14
CA VAL A 28 -7.27 -11.42 13.37
C VAL A 28 -8.58 -10.64 13.49
N GLY A 29 -9.44 -11.07 14.41
CA GLY A 29 -10.74 -10.44 14.66
C GLY A 29 -10.64 -8.94 14.90
N PHE A 30 -9.69 -8.48 15.70
CA PHE A 30 -9.47 -7.06 15.97
C PHE A 30 -9.30 -6.21 14.71
N LEU A 31 -8.48 -6.63 13.75
CA LEU A 31 -8.26 -5.88 12.51
C LEU A 31 -9.54 -5.77 11.67
N ARG A 32 -10.36 -6.83 11.68
CA ARG A 32 -11.65 -6.88 10.99
C ARG A 32 -12.70 -6.04 11.70
N ASP A 33 -12.79 -6.14 13.02
CA ASP A 33 -13.83 -5.46 13.82
C ASP A 33 -13.65 -3.94 13.79
N PHE A 34 -12.42 -3.45 13.61
CA PHE A 34 -12.09 -2.04 13.41
C PHE A 34 -12.08 -1.60 11.92
N ASN A 35 -12.49 -2.46 10.99
CA ASN A 35 -12.50 -2.20 9.55
C ASN A 35 -11.16 -1.68 9.00
N ILE A 36 -10.04 -2.21 9.52
CA ILE A 36 -8.71 -1.82 9.04
C ILE A 36 -8.53 -2.36 7.60
N PRO A 37 -8.24 -1.50 6.61
CA PRO A 37 -8.06 -1.94 5.24
C PRO A 37 -6.88 -2.92 5.11
N GLU A 38 -7.03 -3.93 4.25
CA GLU A 38 -6.00 -4.94 3.98
C GLU A 38 -4.65 -4.33 3.56
N PRO A 39 -4.59 -3.30 2.68
CA PRO A 39 -3.32 -2.67 2.31
C PRO A 39 -2.59 -2.06 3.50
N VAL A 40 -3.32 -1.48 4.46
CA VAL A 40 -2.75 -0.84 5.65
C VAL A 40 -2.20 -1.89 6.60
N ALA A 41 -2.96 -2.95 6.85
CA ALA A 41 -2.53 -4.05 7.71
C ALA A 41 -1.25 -4.71 7.18
N GLY A 42 -1.21 -5.01 5.87
CA GLY A 42 -0.02 -5.55 5.22
C GLY A 42 1.16 -4.56 5.25
N GLY A 43 0.89 -3.28 4.98
CA GLY A 43 1.90 -2.22 4.99
C GLY A 43 2.59 -2.04 6.34
N ILE A 44 1.86 -2.14 7.45
CA ILE A 44 2.43 -2.07 8.80
C ILE A 44 3.39 -3.25 9.05
N VAL A 45 3.02 -4.46 8.63
CA VAL A 45 3.91 -5.63 8.74
C VAL A 45 5.16 -5.44 7.89
N ALA A 46 5.01 -4.99 6.65
CA ALA A 46 6.14 -4.69 5.77
C ALA A 46 7.06 -3.62 6.37
N ALA A 47 6.50 -2.55 6.93
CA ALA A 47 7.26 -1.48 7.58
C ALA A 47 8.08 -2.00 8.77
N MET A 48 7.50 -2.84 9.63
CA MET A 48 8.21 -3.46 10.75
C MET A 48 9.37 -4.36 10.28
N VAL A 49 9.15 -5.15 9.23
CA VAL A 49 10.20 -6.02 8.65
C VAL A 49 11.33 -5.18 8.06
N LEU A 50 11.01 -4.17 7.26
CA LEU A 50 12.00 -3.27 6.65
C LEU A 50 12.79 -2.51 7.70
N TYR A 51 12.13 -2.03 8.76
CA TYR A 51 12.78 -1.39 9.88
C TYR A 51 13.74 -2.34 10.61
N GLY A 52 13.32 -3.59 10.86
CA GLY A 52 14.17 -4.61 11.47
C GLY A 52 15.41 -4.92 10.63
N VAL A 53 15.25 -5.06 9.31
CA VAL A 53 16.37 -5.27 8.38
C VAL A 53 17.34 -4.08 8.42
N HIS A 54 16.81 -2.85 8.43
CA HIS A 54 17.63 -1.66 8.52
C HIS A 54 18.39 -1.58 9.85
N TYR A 55 17.71 -1.86 10.97
CA TYR A 55 18.29 -1.79 12.31
C TYR A 55 19.40 -2.83 12.53
N VAL A 56 19.20 -4.08 12.06
CA VAL A 56 20.15 -5.18 12.32
C VAL A 56 21.27 -5.23 11.28
N MET A 57 20.96 -5.01 10.00
CA MET A 57 21.92 -5.20 8.90
C MET A 57 22.41 -3.90 8.25
N GLY A 58 21.80 -2.75 8.58
CA GLY A 58 22.14 -1.46 7.94
C GLY A 58 21.76 -1.41 6.45
N TYR A 59 20.83 -2.26 6.01
CA TYR A 59 20.32 -2.27 4.65
C TYR A 59 19.05 -1.44 4.54
N SER A 60 19.01 -0.56 3.54
CA SER A 60 17.82 0.24 3.23
C SER A 60 17.26 -0.27 1.90
N ILE A 61 15.99 -0.65 1.90
CA ILE A 61 15.31 -1.09 0.69
C ILE A 61 14.43 0.04 0.20
N ASN A 62 14.68 0.51 -1.01
CA ASN A 62 13.92 1.55 -1.68
C ASN A 62 13.08 0.95 -2.80
N PHE A 63 11.89 1.52 -2.98
CA PHE A 63 10.95 1.14 -4.02
C PHE A 63 10.76 2.29 -5.02
N HIS A 64 10.45 1.99 -6.28
CA HIS A 64 10.16 3.05 -7.25
C HIS A 64 8.86 3.78 -6.92
N LYS A 65 8.95 5.11 -6.83
CA LYS A 65 7.79 5.98 -6.56
C LYS A 65 6.92 6.22 -7.80
N ASP A 66 7.44 6.00 -9.00
CA ASP A 66 6.71 6.25 -10.25
C ASP A 66 5.41 5.44 -10.33
N LEU A 67 5.42 4.22 -9.79
CA LEU A 67 4.25 3.36 -9.74
C LEU A 67 3.17 3.90 -8.80
N GLN A 68 3.58 4.45 -7.64
CA GLN A 68 2.67 5.14 -6.73
C GLN A 68 2.03 6.34 -7.42
N THR A 69 2.83 7.17 -8.10
CA THR A 69 2.32 8.32 -8.86
C THR A 69 1.31 7.90 -9.92
N ALA A 70 1.63 6.88 -10.71
CA ALA A 70 0.72 6.36 -11.73
C ALA A 70 -0.60 5.85 -11.14
N PHE A 71 -0.55 5.06 -10.07
CA PHE A 71 -1.75 4.54 -9.42
C PHE A 71 -2.59 5.62 -8.77
N MET A 72 -1.96 6.64 -8.16
CA MET A 72 -2.66 7.80 -7.61
C MET A 72 -3.37 8.60 -8.72
N LEU A 73 -2.71 8.81 -9.86
CA LEU A 73 -3.32 9.48 -11.02
C LEU A 73 -4.51 8.70 -11.56
N ILE A 74 -4.39 7.38 -11.72
CA ILE A 74 -5.49 6.51 -12.17
C ILE A 74 -6.65 6.59 -11.17
N PHE A 75 -6.37 6.46 -9.87
CA PHE A 75 -7.37 6.55 -8.80
C PHE A 75 -8.12 7.89 -8.83
N PHE A 76 -7.40 9.02 -8.89
CA PHE A 76 -8.02 10.34 -8.93
C PHE A 76 -8.76 10.60 -10.25
N ALA A 77 -8.24 10.12 -11.38
CA ALA A 77 -8.96 10.19 -12.64
C ALA A 77 -10.27 9.41 -12.58
N SER A 78 -10.27 8.20 -12.01
CA SER A 78 -11.48 7.37 -11.85
C SER A 78 -12.49 7.99 -10.88
N ILE A 79 -12.06 8.48 -9.71
CA ILE A 79 -12.97 9.13 -8.75
C ILE A 79 -13.46 10.48 -9.28
N GLY A 80 -12.57 11.26 -9.88
CA GLY A 80 -12.89 12.56 -10.49
C GLY A 80 -13.88 12.44 -11.64
N LEU A 81 -13.74 11.41 -12.49
CA LEU A 81 -14.72 11.10 -13.53
C LEU A 81 -16.05 10.57 -12.96
N SER A 82 -15.99 9.88 -11.81
CA SER A 82 -17.16 9.43 -11.06
C SER A 82 -17.82 10.55 -10.23
N ALA A 83 -17.23 11.75 -10.21
CA ALA A 83 -17.78 12.89 -9.48
C ALA A 83 -19.08 13.34 -10.14
N ASN A 84 -20.18 13.16 -9.41
CA ASN A 84 -21.48 13.62 -9.86
C ASN A 84 -21.57 15.14 -9.63
N PHE A 85 -21.28 15.92 -10.67
CA PHE A 85 -21.41 17.38 -10.65
C PHE A 85 -22.80 17.86 -10.24
N ALA A 86 -23.87 17.08 -10.48
CA ALA A 86 -25.21 17.41 -10.01
C ALA A 86 -25.34 17.26 -8.48
N LYS A 87 -24.70 16.26 -7.87
CA LYS A 87 -24.62 16.14 -6.40
C LYS A 87 -23.77 17.25 -5.78
N LEU A 88 -22.69 17.66 -6.44
CA LEU A 88 -21.87 18.81 -6.01
C LEU A 88 -22.63 20.13 -6.10
N LYS A 89 -23.51 20.31 -7.08
CA LYS A 89 -24.38 21.50 -7.21
C LYS A 89 -25.56 21.50 -6.22
N ALA A 90 -25.99 20.32 -5.78
CA ALA A 90 -27.10 20.14 -4.85
C ALA A 90 -26.70 20.24 -3.37
N GLY A 91 -25.40 20.34 -3.09
CA GLY A 91 -24.81 20.62 -1.77
C GLY A 91 -24.32 22.05 -1.68
#